data_AF-A0A9P5K406-F1
#
_entry.id   AF-A0A9P5K406-F1
#
_cell.length_a   1.000
_cell.length_b   1.000
_cell.length_c   1.000
_cell.angle_alpha   90.00
_cell.angle_beta   90.00
_cell.angle_gamma   90.00
#
_symmetry.space_group_name_H-M   'P 1'
#
loop_
_entity.id
_entity.type
_entity.pdbx_description
1 polymer ?
#
loop_
_entity_poly.entity_id
_entity_poly.type
_entity_poly.pdbx_seq_one_letter_code
_entity_poly.pdbx_strand_id
1 'polypeptide(L)'
;MSTQSFPLFPKLPQELRDQIWSDAVRPINPGHGGVHFFTVFNPTHADEKFRKHLVVQQTGYDSYRGEFAPILGAPTSQDNRSLPSWTVGNSSTYATDFGLWTACRDSYKAIYRGYDRPGRDLIQRISPLGGFYSWLSQREDAKDLPVTFSAANGDSSPVHLTVLPLRDLFVLRRFEDVGSISYTLRNAPFASPVFGYDGVTHVAVEFDPQWSVEGVTQYRNNAEITNVRYWAYQALSQAIWSQIRWFQYLWVVDYRLRLKAGVFDPEKRAALWESDFEEQFVFEGQGCRYYAVPRENPQDFCEYRDGLEPSNPVWRVNGALDGSAIMSGVCLRYPHLYGERSLRPHETIGTLVCEYN
;
A
#
# COMPACT_ATOMS: atom_id res chain seq x y z
N MET A 1 0.03 27.30 -14.68
CA MET A 1 -0.03 26.19 -15.67
C MET A 1 -0.98 26.63 -16.77
N SER A 2 -0.56 26.57 -18.03
CA SER A 2 -1.45 26.83 -19.17
C SER A 2 -2.46 25.69 -19.26
N THR A 3 -3.75 25.96 -19.08
CA THR A 3 -4.81 24.99 -19.34
C THR A 3 -4.83 24.72 -20.84
N GLN A 4 -4.18 23.64 -21.27
CA GLN A 4 -4.30 23.16 -22.64
C GLN A 4 -5.76 22.73 -22.85
N SER A 5 -6.54 23.62 -23.46
CA SER A 5 -7.87 23.30 -23.93
C SER A 5 -7.73 22.35 -25.12
N PHE A 6 -8.50 21.26 -25.13
CA PHE A 6 -8.65 20.34 -26.27
C PHE A 6 -9.95 20.70 -27.02
N PRO A 7 -9.99 21.77 -27.84
CA PRO A 7 -11.22 22.27 -28.44
C PRO A 7 -11.84 21.30 -29.45
N LEU A 8 -11.09 20.29 -29.90
CA LEU A 8 -11.55 19.28 -30.83
C LEU A 8 -12.26 18.11 -30.15
N PHE A 9 -11.98 17.84 -28.87
CA PHE A 9 -12.58 16.71 -28.17
C PHE A 9 -14.12 16.77 -28.16
N PRO A 10 -14.76 17.92 -27.83
CA PRO A 10 -16.22 18.04 -27.89
C PRO A 10 -16.82 17.88 -29.30
N LYS A 11 -16.00 18.00 -30.36
CA LYS A 11 -16.45 17.85 -31.76
C LYS A 11 -16.43 16.40 -32.23
N LEU A 12 -15.86 15.48 -31.46
CA LEU A 12 -15.88 14.07 -31.78
C LEU A 12 -17.31 13.50 -31.65
N PRO A 13 -17.69 12.54 -32.52
CA PRO A 13 -18.88 11.72 -32.32
C PRO A 13 -18.96 11.17 -30.89
N GLN A 14 -20.18 11.00 -30.38
CA GLN A 14 -20.39 10.57 -28.99
C GLN A 14 -19.73 9.21 -28.73
N GLU A 15 -19.75 8.31 -29.71
CA GLU A 15 -19.18 6.98 -29.65
C GLU A 15 -17.66 7.04 -29.40
N LEU A 16 -16.96 7.93 -30.08
CA LEU A 16 -15.51 8.12 -29.88
C LEU A 16 -15.21 8.76 -28.54
N ARG A 17 -16.03 9.73 -28.08
CA ARG A 17 -15.86 10.32 -26.75
C ARG A 17 -16.09 9.30 -25.64
N ASP A 18 -17.13 8.48 -25.76
CA ASP A 18 -17.44 7.40 -24.82
C ASP A 18 -16.34 6.35 -24.79
N GLN A 19 -15.79 5.99 -25.96
CA GLN A 19 -14.65 5.07 -26.05
C GLN A 19 -13.40 5.66 -25.39
N ILE A 20 -13.04 6.91 -25.69
CA ILE A 20 -11.89 7.58 -25.07
C ILE A 20 -12.04 7.62 -23.55
N TRP A 21 -13.22 7.97 -23.04
CA TRP A 21 -13.45 7.98 -21.60
C TRP A 21 -13.44 6.59 -20.97
N SER A 22 -14.00 5.59 -21.65
CA SER A 22 -13.93 4.19 -21.20
C SER A 22 -12.50 3.69 -21.13
N ASP A 23 -11.67 4.01 -22.12
CA ASP A 23 -10.26 3.62 -22.18
C ASP A 23 -9.40 4.39 -21.16
N ALA A 24 -9.84 5.59 -20.76
CA ALA A 24 -9.17 6.37 -19.73
C ALA A 24 -9.44 5.84 -18.31
N VAL A 25 -10.57 5.15 -18.08
CA VAL A 25 -10.86 4.50 -16.79
C VAL A 25 -9.88 3.36 -16.59
N ARG A 26 -9.30 3.30 -15.39
CA ARG A 26 -8.38 2.21 -15.04
C ARG A 26 -9.03 0.84 -15.30
N PRO A 27 -8.34 -0.08 -16.00
CA PRO A 27 -8.85 -1.43 -16.18
C PRO A 27 -8.88 -2.17 -14.85
N ILE A 28 -10.02 -2.77 -14.53
CA ILE A 28 -10.17 -3.66 -13.39
C ILE A 28 -9.93 -5.09 -13.88
N ASN A 29 -8.72 -5.62 -13.69
CA ASN A 29 -8.39 -7.00 -14.06
C ASN A 29 -7.45 -7.67 -13.04
N PRO A 30 -7.46 -9.01 -12.94
CA PRO A 30 -6.73 -9.73 -11.88
C PRO A 30 -5.21 -9.51 -11.86
N GLY A 31 -4.61 -9.12 -12.99
CA GLY A 31 -3.17 -8.88 -13.11
C GLY A 31 -2.77 -7.41 -12.93
N HIS A 32 -3.69 -6.53 -12.55
CA HIS A 32 -3.45 -5.08 -12.48
C HIS A 32 -3.89 -4.51 -11.13
N GLY A 33 -2.93 -4.35 -10.21
CA GLY A 33 -3.11 -3.61 -8.97
C GLY A 33 -2.58 -2.19 -9.12
N GLY A 34 -3.32 -1.19 -8.66
CA GLY A 34 -2.85 0.20 -8.58
C GLY A 34 -1.96 0.42 -7.36
N VAL A 35 -1.05 1.39 -7.42
CA VAL A 35 -0.28 1.85 -6.25
C VAL A 35 -0.87 3.14 -5.71
N HIS A 36 -1.01 3.24 -4.38
CA HIS A 36 -1.53 4.42 -3.69
C HIS A 36 -0.62 4.82 -2.53
N PHE A 37 -0.18 6.07 -2.53
CA PHE A 37 0.64 6.65 -1.49
C PHE A 37 -0.21 7.44 -0.50
N PHE A 38 0.03 7.22 0.78
CA PHE A 38 -0.51 8.02 1.86
C PHE A 38 0.60 8.38 2.82
N THR A 39 0.59 9.61 3.33
CA THR A 39 1.40 9.93 4.51
C THR A 39 0.54 9.72 5.75
N VAL A 40 1.10 9.07 6.76
CA VAL A 40 0.40 8.80 8.01
C VAL A 40 0.86 9.78 9.07
N PHE A 41 -0.07 10.23 9.91
CA PHE A 41 0.19 11.18 10.98
C PHE A 41 -0.42 10.72 12.28
N ASN A 42 0.29 11.02 13.37
CA ASN A 42 -0.37 11.16 14.64
C ASN A 42 -1.20 12.46 14.64
N PRO A 43 -2.53 12.40 14.82
CA PRO A 43 -3.42 13.57 14.89
C PRO A 43 -2.97 14.66 15.88
N THR A 44 -2.28 14.31 16.98
CA THR A 44 -1.78 15.30 17.95
C THR A 44 -0.55 16.06 17.45
N HIS A 45 0.12 15.56 16.41
CA HIS A 45 1.37 16.09 15.87
C HIS A 45 1.32 16.37 14.37
N ALA A 46 0.13 16.42 13.77
CA ALA A 46 -0.01 16.70 12.34
C ALA A 46 0.57 18.08 11.99
N ASP A 47 1.61 18.12 11.16
CA ASP A 47 2.18 19.38 10.68
C ASP A 47 1.08 20.24 10.04
N GLU A 48 1.15 21.55 10.26
CA GLU A 48 0.13 22.49 9.76
C GLU A 48 -0.09 22.36 8.25
N LYS A 49 0.96 22.02 7.48
CA LYS A 49 0.90 21.80 6.04
C LYS A 49 -0.03 20.66 5.60
N PHE A 50 -0.26 19.65 6.45
CA PHE A 50 -1.14 18.52 6.11
C PHE A 50 -2.58 18.71 6.55
N ARG A 51 -2.90 19.65 7.45
CA ARG A 51 -4.25 19.80 8.03
C ARG A 51 -5.37 19.98 6.99
N LYS A 52 -5.05 20.55 5.84
CA LYS A 52 -5.98 20.77 4.73
C LYS A 52 -5.94 19.65 3.68
N HIS A 53 -5.16 18.60 3.89
CA HIS A 53 -4.91 17.53 2.94
C HIS A 53 -5.12 16.15 3.60
N LEU A 54 -6.10 16.04 4.50
CA LEU A 54 -6.37 14.83 5.27
C LEU A 54 -7.55 14.06 4.67
N VAL A 55 -7.48 12.74 4.76
CA VAL A 55 -8.64 11.86 4.54
C VAL A 55 -9.69 12.18 5.60
N VAL A 56 -10.93 12.34 5.16
CA VAL A 56 -12.05 12.56 6.08
C VAL A 56 -12.30 11.25 6.81
N GLN A 57 -11.91 11.18 8.09
CA GLN A 57 -12.22 10.04 8.93
C GLN A 57 -13.74 9.92 9.05
N GLN A 58 -14.26 8.74 8.72
CA GLN A 58 -15.66 8.44 9.00
C GLN A 58 -15.76 8.00 10.46
N THR A 59 -16.55 8.73 11.24
CA THR A 59 -16.81 8.40 12.64
C THR A 59 -17.56 7.07 12.72
N GLY A 60 -16.84 5.98 12.95
CA GLY A 60 -17.41 4.64 12.97
C GLY A 60 -16.60 3.67 13.81
N TYR A 61 -17.26 3.12 14.82
CA TYR A 61 -16.89 1.96 15.63
C TYR A 61 -15.96 2.14 16.85
N ASP A 62 -14.87 2.92 16.82
CA ASP A 62 -13.86 2.87 17.90
C ASP A 62 -13.38 4.22 18.49
N SER A 63 -14.21 5.26 18.43
CA SER A 63 -13.95 6.52 19.15
C SER A 63 -13.92 6.38 20.69
N TYR A 64 -14.08 5.17 21.23
CA TYR A 64 -14.28 4.91 22.65
C TYR A 64 -13.00 4.95 23.51
N ARG A 65 -11.80 5.00 22.93
CA ARG A 65 -10.54 4.94 23.70
C ARG A 65 -9.82 6.27 23.92
N GLY A 66 -10.33 7.40 23.44
CA GLY A 66 -9.69 8.71 23.65
C GLY A 66 -8.32 8.88 22.96
N GLU A 67 -7.76 7.82 22.38
CA GLU A 67 -6.63 7.86 21.47
C GLU A 67 -7.14 8.20 20.07
N PHE A 68 -6.79 9.39 19.57
CA PHE A 68 -7.12 9.78 18.22
C PHE A 68 -6.45 8.81 17.23
N ALA A 69 -7.25 8.13 16.39
CA ALA A 69 -6.73 7.21 15.40
C ALA A 69 -5.77 7.94 14.43
N PRO A 70 -4.65 7.29 14.02
CA PRO A 70 -3.78 7.83 12.99
C PRO A 70 -4.56 8.33 11.77
N ILE A 71 -4.18 9.51 11.26
CA ILE A 71 -4.85 10.12 10.12
C ILE A 71 -4.01 9.89 8.86
N LEU A 72 -4.66 9.51 7.77
CA LEU A 72 -4.07 9.48 6.45
C LEU A 72 -4.16 10.86 5.81
N GLY A 73 -3.09 11.31 5.18
CA GLY A 73 -3.06 12.53 4.39
C GLY A 73 -2.40 12.34 3.04
N ALA A 74 -2.50 13.38 2.22
CA ALA A 74 -1.89 13.41 0.91
C ALA A 74 -0.38 13.22 1.02
N PRO A 75 0.24 12.47 0.09
CA PRO A 75 1.68 12.32 0.08
C PRO A 75 2.36 13.66 -0.24
N THR A 76 3.57 13.83 0.30
CA THR A 76 4.54 14.79 -0.22
C THR A 76 5.30 14.18 -1.39
N SER A 77 5.77 15.01 -2.32
CA SER A 77 6.82 14.60 -3.27
C SER A 77 8.03 14.06 -2.49
N GLN A 78 8.81 13.18 -3.12
CA GLN A 78 9.94 12.45 -2.51
C GLN A 78 10.91 13.35 -1.69
N ASP A 79 11.03 14.63 -2.03
CA ASP A 79 11.92 15.57 -1.33
C ASP A 79 11.42 16.08 0.03
N ASN A 80 10.20 15.73 0.48
CA ASN A 80 9.55 16.20 1.73
C ASN A 80 9.40 17.73 1.91
N ARG A 81 10.01 18.52 1.03
CA ARG A 81 9.96 19.99 0.92
C ARG A 81 8.73 20.48 0.16
N SER A 82 8.13 19.61 -0.65
CA SER A 82 6.92 19.94 -1.40
C SER A 82 5.70 19.99 -0.49
N LEU A 83 4.71 20.80 -0.88
CA LEU A 83 3.41 20.79 -0.23
C LEU A 83 2.72 19.43 -0.47
N PRO A 84 1.93 18.94 0.50
CA PRO A 84 1.13 17.73 0.31
C PRO A 84 0.13 17.94 -0.83
N SER A 85 -0.05 16.93 -1.69
CA SER A 85 -1.00 17.03 -2.79
C SER A 85 -1.57 15.68 -3.18
N TRP A 86 -2.88 15.64 -3.39
CA TRP A 86 -3.55 14.45 -3.92
C TRP A 86 -3.23 14.21 -5.40
N THR A 87 -2.75 15.22 -6.12
CA THR A 87 -2.55 15.17 -7.58
C THR A 87 -1.16 15.57 -8.03
N VAL A 88 -0.58 16.64 -7.48
CA VAL A 88 0.69 17.20 -7.96
C VAL A 88 1.86 16.42 -7.36
N GLY A 89 2.67 15.79 -8.22
CA GLY A 89 3.81 14.98 -7.79
C GLY A 89 3.42 13.70 -7.06
N ASN A 90 2.16 13.27 -7.20
CA ASN A 90 1.64 12.06 -6.59
C ASN A 90 1.47 10.96 -7.64
N SER A 91 2.32 9.94 -7.59
CA SER A 91 2.27 8.81 -8.51
C SER A 91 1.16 7.79 -8.20
N SER A 92 0.25 8.12 -7.28
CA SER A 92 -0.87 7.24 -6.93
C SER A 92 -1.83 7.07 -8.09
N THR A 93 -2.36 5.87 -8.22
CA THR A 93 -3.36 5.55 -9.25
C THR A 93 -4.66 6.33 -9.02
N TYR A 94 -5.05 6.55 -7.75
CA TYR A 94 -6.22 7.38 -7.43
C TYR A 94 -6.09 8.82 -7.94
N ALA A 95 -4.88 9.32 -8.22
CA ALA A 95 -4.68 10.68 -8.73
C ALA A 95 -5.17 10.80 -10.18
N THR A 96 -5.07 9.72 -10.96
CA THR A 96 -5.67 9.61 -12.30
C THR A 96 -7.19 9.59 -12.20
N ASP A 97 -7.73 8.73 -11.33
CA ASP A 97 -9.18 8.59 -11.13
C ASP A 97 -9.81 9.90 -10.65
N PHE A 98 -9.13 10.64 -9.78
CA PHE A 98 -9.55 11.97 -9.34
C PHE A 98 -9.77 12.93 -10.52
N GLY A 99 -8.89 12.91 -11.51
CA GLY A 99 -9.05 13.70 -12.74
C GLY A 99 -10.31 13.32 -13.52
N LEU A 100 -10.62 12.02 -13.62
CA LEU A 100 -11.81 11.52 -14.30
C LEU A 100 -13.11 11.86 -13.57
N TRP A 101 -13.11 11.81 -12.24
CA TRP A 101 -14.26 12.21 -11.41
C TRP A 101 -14.65 13.69 -11.60
N THR A 102 -13.68 14.56 -11.90
CA THR A 102 -13.84 16.02 -11.85
C THR A 102 -13.78 16.71 -13.21
N ALA A 103 -13.27 16.07 -14.27
CA ALA A 103 -13.06 16.71 -15.56
C ALA A 103 -14.36 17.17 -16.25
N CYS A 104 -15.36 16.29 -16.41
CA CYS A 104 -16.65 16.64 -16.97
C CYS A 104 -17.74 15.59 -16.66
N ARG A 105 -18.97 15.84 -17.09
CA ARG A 105 -20.09 14.90 -16.90
C ARG A 105 -19.89 13.57 -17.63
N ASP A 106 -19.24 13.57 -18.79
CA ASP A 106 -19.03 12.36 -19.58
C ASP A 106 -17.94 11.48 -18.95
N SER A 107 -16.84 12.07 -18.47
CA SER A 107 -15.82 11.33 -17.71
C SER A 107 -16.38 10.74 -16.41
N TYR A 108 -17.21 11.50 -15.68
CA TYR A 108 -17.91 11.02 -14.49
C TYR A 108 -18.77 9.79 -14.79
N LYS A 109 -19.52 9.78 -15.90
CA LYS A 109 -20.34 8.63 -16.29
C LYS A 109 -19.49 7.42 -16.63
N ALA A 110 -18.33 7.61 -17.28
CA ALA A 110 -17.44 6.52 -17.64
C ALA A 110 -16.85 5.86 -16.39
N ILE A 111 -16.30 6.63 -15.46
CA ILE A 111 -15.75 6.10 -14.20
C ILE A 111 -16.84 5.46 -13.34
N TYR A 112 -18.03 6.05 -13.28
CA TYR A 112 -19.17 5.44 -12.61
C TYR A 112 -19.50 4.08 -13.24
N ARG A 113 -19.67 3.98 -14.57
CA ARG A 113 -19.95 2.70 -15.25
C ARG A 113 -18.83 1.66 -15.09
N GLY A 114 -17.57 2.09 -15.10
CA GLY A 114 -16.42 1.21 -14.92
C GLY A 114 -16.36 0.59 -13.53
N TYR A 115 -16.73 1.36 -12.51
CA TYR A 115 -16.70 0.95 -11.10
C TYR A 115 -18.04 0.44 -10.54
N ASP A 116 -19.17 0.66 -11.23
CA ASP A 116 -20.53 0.27 -10.82
C ASP A 116 -20.94 -1.14 -11.30
N ARG A 117 -19.96 -2.03 -11.59
CA ARG A 117 -20.25 -3.47 -11.65
C ARG A 117 -20.82 -3.90 -10.29
N PRO A 118 -21.86 -4.78 -10.25
CA PRO A 118 -22.90 -4.80 -9.21
C PRO A 118 -22.36 -5.15 -7.81
N GLY A 119 -21.73 -4.17 -7.18
CA GLY A 119 -21.03 -4.32 -5.91
C GLY A 119 -21.75 -3.68 -4.74
N ARG A 120 -22.60 -2.68 -4.98
CA ARG A 120 -23.32 -1.97 -3.90
C ARG A 120 -24.32 -2.87 -3.18
N ASP A 121 -25.05 -3.71 -3.92
CA ASP A 121 -25.99 -4.69 -3.33
C ASP A 121 -25.25 -5.82 -2.59
N LEU A 122 -24.02 -6.14 -3.02
CA LEU A 122 -23.16 -7.14 -2.38
C LEU A 122 -22.58 -6.62 -1.06
N ILE A 123 -22.19 -5.33 -1.01
CA ILE A 123 -21.66 -4.63 0.17
C ILE A 123 -22.73 -4.49 1.28
N GLN A 124 -24.00 -4.24 0.93
CA GLN A 124 -25.08 -4.12 1.91
C GLN A 124 -25.49 -5.44 2.57
N ARG A 125 -25.18 -6.60 1.96
CA ARG A 125 -25.49 -7.93 2.50
C ARG A 125 -24.43 -8.48 3.47
N ILE A 126 -23.39 -7.70 3.77
CA ILE A 126 -22.22 -8.17 4.53
C ILE A 126 -22.44 -7.96 6.02
N SER A 127 -22.67 -9.04 6.77
CA SER A 127 -22.54 -9.02 8.23
C SER A 127 -21.07 -9.20 8.63
N PRO A 128 -20.46 -8.27 9.40
CA PRO A 128 -19.04 -8.31 9.78
C PRO A 128 -18.75 -9.26 10.95
N LEU A 129 -19.36 -10.45 10.98
CA LEU A 129 -19.29 -11.37 12.12
C LEU A 129 -18.14 -12.39 12.06
N GLY A 130 -17.10 -12.15 11.26
CA GLY A 130 -15.89 -12.98 11.19
C GLY A 130 -14.64 -12.11 10.99
N GLY A 131 -13.52 -12.49 11.61
CA GLY A 131 -12.27 -11.71 11.50
C GLY A 131 -11.65 -11.72 10.09
N PHE A 132 -10.85 -10.71 9.78
CA PHE A 132 -10.24 -10.42 8.47
C PHE A 132 -9.85 -11.63 7.60
N TYR A 133 -9.12 -12.61 8.12
CA TYR A 133 -8.70 -13.78 7.32
C TYR A 133 -9.87 -14.69 6.91
N SER A 134 -10.89 -14.82 7.76
CA SER A 134 -12.14 -15.49 7.40
C SER A 134 -12.92 -14.67 6.37
N TRP A 135 -12.84 -13.34 6.45
CA TRP A 135 -13.46 -12.46 5.48
C TRP A 135 -12.78 -12.55 4.11
N LEU A 136 -11.44 -12.53 4.06
CA LEU A 136 -10.66 -12.55 2.81
C LEU A 136 -10.77 -13.88 2.06
N SER A 137 -10.72 -15.01 2.77
CA SER A 137 -10.78 -16.36 2.18
C SER A 137 -12.14 -16.73 1.60
N GLN A 138 -13.21 -16.01 1.95
CA GLN A 138 -14.57 -16.28 1.48
C GLN A 138 -14.98 -15.42 0.28
N ARG A 139 -14.13 -14.49 -0.19
CA ARG A 139 -14.58 -13.34 -0.99
C ARG A 139 -13.70 -13.01 -2.19
N GLU A 140 -13.53 -13.98 -3.08
CA GLU A 140 -12.87 -13.77 -4.36
C GLU A 140 -13.62 -12.78 -5.27
N ASP A 141 -14.95 -12.72 -5.12
CA ASP A 141 -15.86 -11.78 -5.78
C ASP A 141 -15.68 -10.31 -5.32
N ALA A 142 -15.11 -10.10 -4.13
CA ALA A 142 -14.88 -8.77 -3.57
C ALA A 142 -13.55 -8.14 -4.04
N LYS A 143 -12.66 -8.89 -4.70
CA LYS A 143 -11.34 -8.39 -5.15
C LYS A 143 -11.46 -7.19 -6.10
N ASP A 144 -12.55 -7.13 -6.84
CA ASP A 144 -12.83 -6.12 -7.86
C ASP A 144 -13.65 -4.93 -7.37
N LEU A 145 -14.02 -4.91 -6.09
CA LEU A 145 -14.91 -3.89 -5.57
C LEU A 145 -14.14 -2.61 -5.23
N PRO A 146 -14.53 -1.45 -5.79
CA PRO A 146 -13.90 -0.19 -5.48
C PRO A 146 -14.48 0.43 -4.21
N VAL A 147 -13.64 1.14 -3.46
CA VAL A 147 -14.06 2.06 -2.41
C VAL A 147 -13.76 3.47 -2.86
N THR A 148 -14.79 4.32 -2.82
CA THR A 148 -14.64 5.76 -3.03
C THR A 148 -14.91 6.50 -1.73
N PHE A 149 -13.97 7.31 -1.28
CA PHE A 149 -14.06 8.06 -0.04
C PHE A 149 -13.59 9.51 -0.24
N SER A 150 -13.93 10.38 0.71
CA SER A 150 -13.62 11.80 0.63
C SER A 150 -12.36 12.17 1.40
N ALA A 151 -11.61 13.13 0.87
CA ALA A 151 -10.52 13.81 1.56
C ALA A 151 -10.65 15.33 1.41
N ALA A 152 -10.04 16.07 2.32
CA ALA A 152 -9.92 17.52 2.20
C ALA A 152 -8.82 17.86 1.18
N ASN A 153 -9.09 18.86 0.34
CA ASN A 153 -8.09 19.52 -0.49
C ASN A 153 -7.61 20.82 0.17
N GLY A 154 -6.47 21.36 -0.25
CA GLY A 154 -5.86 22.56 0.35
C GLY A 154 -6.78 23.79 0.46
N ASP A 155 -7.82 23.86 -0.37
CA ASP A 155 -8.88 24.88 -0.40
C ASP A 155 -10.18 24.47 0.34
N SER A 156 -10.12 23.36 1.08
CA SER A 156 -11.24 22.70 1.78
C SER A 156 -12.34 22.14 0.88
N SER A 157 -12.15 22.11 -0.45
CA SER A 157 -13.02 21.36 -1.33
C SER A 157 -12.87 19.85 -1.08
N PRO A 158 -13.96 19.06 -1.12
CA PRO A 158 -13.87 17.63 -1.01
C PRO A 158 -13.28 17.04 -2.30
N VAL A 159 -12.30 16.15 -2.16
CA VAL A 159 -11.83 15.28 -3.24
C VAL A 159 -12.36 13.88 -3.05
N HIS A 160 -12.66 13.19 -4.14
CA HIS A 160 -13.05 11.79 -4.13
C HIS A 160 -11.89 10.93 -4.62
N LEU A 161 -11.45 10.02 -3.77
CA LEU A 161 -10.37 9.08 -4.07
C LEU A 161 -10.98 7.69 -4.21
N THR A 162 -10.60 6.97 -5.25
CA THR A 162 -11.07 5.60 -5.52
C THR A 162 -9.91 4.62 -5.48
N VAL A 163 -10.09 3.51 -4.76
CA VAL A 163 -9.10 2.43 -4.61
C VAL A 163 -9.78 1.06 -4.65
N LEU A 164 -9.03 0.00 -4.90
CA LEU A 164 -9.45 -1.41 -4.80
C LEU A 164 -8.74 -2.05 -3.60
N PRO A 165 -9.37 -2.12 -2.41
CA PRO A 165 -8.70 -2.52 -1.16
C PRO A 165 -7.98 -3.87 -1.21
N LEU A 166 -8.52 -4.80 -1.99
CA LEU A 166 -8.02 -6.18 -2.04
C LEU A 166 -7.05 -6.46 -3.19
N ARG A 167 -6.76 -5.46 -4.02
CA ARG A 167 -5.84 -5.57 -5.17
C ARG A 167 -4.74 -4.54 -5.16
N ASP A 168 -5.07 -3.32 -4.76
CA ASP A 168 -4.14 -2.22 -4.82
C ASP A 168 -3.08 -2.32 -3.70
N LEU A 169 -1.91 -1.75 -3.97
CA LEU A 169 -0.82 -1.59 -3.02
C LEU A 169 -0.96 -0.25 -2.29
N PHE A 170 -1.05 -0.30 -0.97
CA PHE A 170 -1.11 0.88 -0.12
C PHE A 170 0.26 1.17 0.50
N VAL A 171 0.95 2.18 -0.01
CA VAL A 171 2.26 2.62 0.50
C VAL A 171 2.07 3.66 1.60
N LEU A 172 2.50 3.32 2.81
CA LEU A 172 2.43 4.19 3.98
C LEU A 172 3.77 4.89 4.22
N ARG A 173 3.78 6.22 4.07
CA ARG A 173 4.93 7.08 4.42
C ARG A 173 4.80 7.60 5.84
N ARG A 174 5.93 7.79 6.52
CA ARG A 174 6.00 8.19 7.94
C ARG A 174 5.28 7.22 8.88
N PHE A 175 5.33 5.93 8.57
CA PHE A 175 4.67 4.90 9.37
C PHE A 175 5.28 4.75 10.77
N GLU A 176 6.51 5.22 10.96
CA GLU A 176 7.21 5.29 12.24
C GLU A 176 6.52 6.24 13.23
N ASP A 177 5.73 7.21 12.77
CA ASP A 177 5.06 8.21 13.62
C ASP A 177 3.78 7.68 14.29
N VAL A 178 3.29 6.50 13.89
CA VAL A 178 1.92 6.04 14.24
C VAL A 178 1.88 4.77 15.07
N GLY A 179 3.05 4.21 15.42
CA GLY A 179 3.22 3.09 16.35
C GLY A 179 2.70 1.73 15.85
N SER A 180 1.61 1.69 15.09
CA SER A 180 1.00 0.47 14.55
C SER A 180 0.40 0.69 13.16
N ILE A 181 0.96 -0.02 12.17
CA ILE A 181 0.45 -0.08 10.79
C ILE A 181 -0.96 -0.69 10.75
N SER A 182 -1.15 -1.81 11.45
CA SER A 182 -2.44 -2.50 11.55
C SER A 182 -3.55 -1.59 12.08
N TYR A 183 -3.28 -0.86 13.17
CA TYR A 183 -4.26 0.05 13.75
C TYR A 183 -4.57 1.26 12.85
N THR A 184 -3.55 1.77 12.15
CA THR A 184 -3.73 2.82 11.14
C THR A 184 -4.72 2.38 10.05
N LEU A 185 -4.51 1.18 9.50
CA LEU A 185 -5.34 0.66 8.41
C LEU A 185 -6.76 0.39 8.86
N ARG A 186 -6.98 -0.15 10.06
CA ARG A 186 -8.34 -0.38 10.59
C ARG A 186 -9.22 0.88 10.56
N ASN A 187 -8.61 2.04 10.75
CA ASN A 187 -9.30 3.35 10.76
C ASN A 187 -9.32 4.03 9.39
N ALA A 188 -8.67 3.44 8.38
CA ALA A 188 -8.72 3.94 7.01
C ALA A 188 -10.08 3.63 6.38
N PRO A 189 -10.68 4.56 5.62
CA PRO A 189 -12.00 4.33 5.01
C PRO A 189 -12.00 3.13 4.06
N PHE A 190 -10.92 2.91 3.31
CA PHE A 190 -10.80 1.80 2.37
C PHE A 190 -10.60 0.43 3.01
N ALA A 191 -10.38 0.35 4.32
CA ALA A 191 -10.21 -0.89 5.07
C ALA A 191 -11.31 -1.10 6.13
N SER A 192 -12.28 -0.17 6.20
CA SER A 192 -13.27 -0.12 7.26
C SER A 192 -14.48 -1.02 6.98
N PRO A 193 -15.03 -1.69 8.01
CA PRO A 193 -16.29 -2.45 7.90
C PRO A 193 -17.48 -1.61 7.43
N VAL A 194 -17.43 -0.29 7.62
CA VAL A 194 -18.45 0.64 7.12
C VAL A 194 -18.59 0.57 5.59
N PHE A 195 -17.50 0.27 4.88
CA PHE A 195 -17.50 0.09 3.44
C PHE A 195 -17.57 -1.38 3.00
N GLY A 196 -17.80 -2.30 3.94
CA GLY A 196 -17.89 -3.75 3.69
C GLY A 196 -16.55 -4.48 3.68
N TYR A 197 -15.46 -3.84 4.13
CA TYR A 197 -14.10 -4.40 4.18
C TYR A 197 -13.65 -4.61 5.63
N ASP A 198 -12.75 -5.56 5.88
CA ASP A 198 -12.11 -5.69 7.20
C ASP A 198 -10.57 -5.64 7.10
N GLY A 199 -10.07 -4.85 6.15
CA GLY A 199 -8.65 -4.75 5.84
C GLY A 199 -8.36 -4.59 4.35
N VAL A 200 -7.07 -4.66 4.01
CA VAL A 200 -6.54 -4.58 2.63
C VAL A 200 -5.67 -5.79 2.31
N THR A 201 -5.36 -6.06 1.05
CA THR A 201 -4.46 -7.19 0.75
C THR A 201 -2.98 -6.78 0.90
N HIS A 202 -2.57 -5.67 0.28
CA HIS A 202 -1.15 -5.33 0.15
C HIS A 202 -0.83 -3.97 0.77
N VAL A 203 0.13 -3.97 1.70
CA VAL A 203 0.65 -2.76 2.34
C VAL A 203 2.14 -2.69 2.11
N ALA A 204 2.66 -1.50 1.82
CA ALA A 204 4.08 -1.27 1.64
C ALA A 204 4.58 -0.15 2.57
N VAL A 205 5.86 -0.24 2.92
CA VAL A 205 6.64 0.87 3.46
C VAL A 205 7.91 1.07 2.64
N GLU A 206 8.49 2.27 2.70
CA GLU A 206 9.72 2.60 2.01
C GLU A 206 10.93 2.21 2.88
N PHE A 207 11.92 1.56 2.30
CA PHE A 207 13.16 1.17 2.98
C PHE A 207 14.01 2.40 3.27
N ASP A 208 14.51 2.51 4.51
CA ASP A 208 15.55 3.47 4.85
C ASP A 208 16.93 2.79 4.73
N PRO A 209 17.84 3.29 3.86
CA PRO A 209 19.22 2.83 3.74
C PRO A 209 20.01 2.74 5.05
N GLN A 210 19.57 3.46 6.09
CA GLN A 210 20.18 3.43 7.41
C GLN A 210 19.71 2.25 8.28
N TRP A 211 18.73 1.47 7.84
CA TRP A 211 18.34 0.25 8.52
C TRP A 211 19.42 -0.83 8.39
N SER A 212 19.58 -1.62 9.45
CA SER A 212 20.61 -2.65 9.52
C SER A 212 20.20 -3.85 10.34
N VAL A 213 20.85 -4.98 10.08
CA VAL A 213 20.65 -6.23 10.84
C VAL A 213 21.05 -6.03 12.30
N GLU A 214 22.11 -5.27 12.57
CA GLU A 214 22.53 -4.93 13.93
C GLU A 214 21.46 -4.07 14.62
N GLY A 215 20.84 -3.13 13.91
CA GLY A 215 19.76 -2.30 14.44
C GLY A 215 18.54 -3.13 14.86
N VAL A 216 18.14 -4.11 14.04
CA VAL A 216 17.07 -5.07 14.38
C VAL A 216 17.44 -5.91 15.60
N THR A 217 18.70 -6.36 15.68
CA THR A 217 19.21 -7.17 16.80
C THR A 217 19.23 -6.37 18.10
N GLN A 218 19.68 -5.12 18.06
CA GLN A 218 19.67 -4.22 19.21
C GLN A 218 18.25 -3.93 19.70
N TYR A 219 17.31 -3.69 18.78
CA TYR A 219 15.89 -3.53 19.09
C TYR A 219 15.35 -4.75 19.86
N ARG A 220 15.62 -5.97 19.38
CA ARG A 220 15.16 -7.20 20.03
C ARG A 220 15.75 -7.43 21.42
N ASN A 221 16.98 -7.00 21.63
CA ASN A 221 17.67 -7.16 22.91
C ASN A 221 17.28 -6.09 23.94
N ASN A 222 16.27 -5.25 23.66
CA ASN A 222 15.80 -4.17 24.53
C ASN A 222 16.93 -3.21 24.99
N ALA A 223 17.97 -3.01 24.16
CA ALA A 223 18.97 -1.99 24.45
C ALA A 223 18.27 -0.62 24.50
N GLU A 224 18.57 0.21 25.50
CA GLU A 224 17.99 1.55 25.64
C GLU A 224 18.26 2.38 24.38
N ILE A 225 17.22 2.64 23.58
CA ILE A 225 17.36 3.38 22.32
C ILE A 225 16.23 4.40 22.18
N THR A 226 16.61 5.68 22.14
CA THR A 226 15.75 6.86 21.98
C THR A 226 15.65 7.33 20.51
N ASN A 227 16.02 6.49 19.56
CA ASN A 227 16.20 6.85 18.14
C ASN A 227 14.93 6.53 17.33
N VAL A 228 14.54 7.42 16.39
CA VAL A 228 13.43 7.23 15.43
C VAL A 228 13.46 5.87 14.73
N ARG A 229 14.65 5.32 14.45
CA ARG A 229 14.81 3.98 13.87
C ARG A 229 14.16 2.88 14.72
N TYR A 230 14.11 3.05 16.04
CA TYR A 230 13.44 2.13 16.95
C TYR A 230 11.95 2.02 16.65
N TRP A 231 11.29 3.16 16.39
CA TRP A 231 9.86 3.16 16.07
C TRP A 231 9.56 2.48 14.73
N ALA A 232 10.45 2.62 13.74
CA ALA A 232 10.34 1.88 12.48
C ALA A 232 10.42 0.36 12.71
N TYR A 233 11.45 -0.12 13.43
CA TYR A 233 11.59 -1.55 13.75
C TYR A 233 10.45 -2.08 14.61
N GLN A 234 9.96 -1.27 15.56
CA GLN A 234 8.81 -1.61 16.40
C GLN A 234 7.54 -1.75 15.58
N ALA A 235 7.24 -0.77 14.72
CA ALA A 235 6.05 -0.79 13.88
C ALA A 235 6.08 -1.98 12.90
N LEU A 236 7.23 -2.24 12.28
CA LEU A 236 7.43 -3.41 11.41
C LEU A 236 7.30 -4.72 12.18
N SER A 237 7.94 -4.84 13.34
CA SER A 237 7.86 -6.06 14.16
C SER A 237 6.43 -6.32 14.62
N GLN A 238 5.69 -5.29 15.06
CA GLN A 238 4.28 -5.44 15.40
C GLN A 238 3.44 -5.86 14.18
N ALA A 239 3.71 -5.28 13.00
CA ALA A 239 3.01 -5.64 11.76
C ALA A 239 3.26 -7.10 11.34
N ILE A 240 4.49 -7.59 11.51
CA ILE A 240 4.90 -8.97 11.19
C ILE A 240 4.30 -9.97 12.19
N TRP A 241 4.43 -9.70 13.49
CA TRP A 241 4.21 -10.68 14.56
C TRP A 241 2.83 -10.58 15.25
N SER A 242 2.04 -9.53 14.97
CA SER A 242 0.69 -9.41 15.52
C SER A 242 -0.24 -10.51 15.01
N GLN A 243 -0.99 -11.12 15.92
CA GLN A 243 -2.04 -12.09 15.59
C GLN A 243 -3.25 -11.45 14.90
N ILE A 244 -3.43 -10.14 15.09
CA ILE A 244 -4.52 -9.36 14.49
C ILE A 244 -3.91 -8.38 13.51
N ARG A 245 -4.18 -8.60 12.22
CA ARG A 245 -3.70 -7.76 11.11
C ARG A 245 -4.88 -7.42 10.21
N TRP A 246 -4.96 -6.15 9.82
CA TRP A 246 -5.91 -5.64 8.82
C TRP A 246 -5.27 -5.60 7.42
N PHE A 247 -4.27 -6.44 7.21
CA PHE A 247 -3.65 -6.67 5.90
C PHE A 247 -3.15 -8.11 5.74
N GLN A 248 -2.97 -8.56 4.49
CA GLN A 248 -2.43 -9.88 4.18
C GLN A 248 -0.91 -9.85 4.02
N TYR A 249 -0.40 -8.96 3.17
CA TYR A 249 1.02 -8.86 2.83
C TYR A 249 1.60 -7.52 3.25
N LEU A 250 2.77 -7.58 3.90
CA LEU A 250 3.62 -6.42 4.16
C LEU A 250 4.79 -6.44 3.20
N TRP A 251 5.00 -5.35 2.49
CA TRP A 251 6.08 -5.18 1.53
C TRP A 251 7.03 -4.07 1.98
N VAL A 252 8.30 -4.20 1.59
CA VAL A 252 9.30 -3.16 1.74
C VAL A 252 9.85 -2.80 0.36
N VAL A 253 9.76 -1.52 0.02
CA VAL A 253 10.22 -0.98 -1.26
C VAL A 253 11.59 -0.32 -1.07
N ASP A 254 12.63 -0.82 -1.75
CA ASP A 254 13.92 -0.14 -1.84
C ASP A 254 14.11 0.42 -3.25
N TYR A 255 13.96 1.75 -3.41
CA TYR A 255 14.06 2.41 -4.72
C TYR A 255 15.46 2.38 -5.34
N ARG A 256 16.48 1.95 -4.59
CA ARG A 256 17.84 1.75 -5.11
C ARG A 256 17.95 0.45 -5.91
N LEU A 257 16.97 -0.45 -5.79
CA LEU A 257 16.89 -1.64 -6.62
C LEU A 257 16.39 -1.31 -8.04
N ARG A 258 16.78 -2.17 -8.97
CA ARG A 258 16.25 -2.26 -10.34
C ARG A 258 16.14 -3.71 -10.75
N LEU A 259 15.32 -3.98 -11.77
CA LEU A 259 15.27 -5.32 -12.37
C LEU A 259 16.58 -5.64 -13.11
N LYS A 260 17.00 -6.91 -13.06
CA LYS A 260 18.08 -7.39 -13.92
C LYS A 260 17.62 -7.49 -15.37
N ALA A 261 18.52 -7.20 -16.32
CA ALA A 261 18.21 -7.15 -17.75
C ALA A 261 17.60 -8.44 -18.34
N GLY A 262 17.81 -9.60 -17.71
CA GLY A 262 17.24 -10.88 -18.14
C GLY A 262 15.81 -11.18 -17.63
N VAL A 263 15.29 -10.36 -16.72
CA VAL A 263 14.06 -10.63 -15.94
C VAL A 263 12.83 -9.91 -16.51
N PHE A 264 13.00 -9.09 -17.55
CA PHE A 264 11.89 -8.42 -18.24
C PHE A 264 10.97 -9.37 -19.00
N ASP A 265 11.45 -10.58 -19.31
CA ASP A 265 10.66 -11.63 -19.95
C ASP A 265 9.73 -12.31 -18.93
N PRO A 266 8.39 -12.20 -19.08
CA PRO A 266 7.43 -12.79 -18.15
C PRO A 266 7.63 -14.29 -17.90
N GLU A 267 8.04 -15.06 -18.91
CA GLU A 267 8.23 -16.51 -18.77
C GLU A 267 9.46 -16.83 -17.92
N LYS A 268 10.58 -16.16 -18.20
CA LYS A 268 11.81 -16.29 -17.38
C LYS A 268 11.58 -15.84 -15.96
N ARG A 269 10.77 -14.79 -15.80
CA ARG A 269 10.43 -14.23 -14.51
C ARG A 269 9.54 -15.18 -13.71
N ALA A 270 8.57 -15.84 -14.34
CA ALA A 270 7.76 -16.88 -13.70
C ALA A 270 8.61 -18.10 -13.29
N ALA A 271 9.61 -18.47 -14.10
CA ALA A 271 10.50 -19.59 -13.78
C ALA A 271 11.42 -19.35 -12.56
N LEU A 272 11.56 -18.10 -12.10
CA LEU A 272 12.30 -17.76 -10.88
C LEU A 272 11.48 -17.95 -9.60
N TRP A 273 10.17 -18.19 -9.72
CA TRP A 273 9.32 -18.56 -8.58
C TRP A 273 9.27 -20.09 -8.53
N GLU A 274 9.80 -20.70 -7.46
CA GLU A 274 9.95 -22.16 -7.37
C GLU A 274 8.61 -22.91 -7.21
N SER A 275 7.50 -22.19 -7.04
CA SER A 275 6.20 -22.75 -6.66
C SER A 275 5.03 -22.08 -7.39
N ASP A 276 4.10 -22.91 -7.90
CA ASP A 276 2.80 -22.47 -8.43
C ASP A 276 1.94 -21.71 -7.39
N PHE A 277 2.31 -21.75 -6.10
CA PHE A 277 1.62 -21.06 -5.02
C PHE A 277 2.15 -19.64 -4.73
N GLU A 278 3.30 -19.27 -5.28
CA GLU A 278 3.83 -17.93 -5.10
C GLU A 278 3.35 -17.03 -6.24
N GLU A 279 2.25 -16.33 -5.99
CA GLU A 279 1.68 -15.40 -6.97
C GLU A 279 2.66 -14.25 -7.23
N GLN A 280 3.01 -14.05 -8.50
CA GLN A 280 3.73 -12.87 -8.90
C GLN A 280 2.82 -11.64 -8.79
N PHE A 281 3.06 -10.81 -7.78
CA PHE A 281 2.38 -9.52 -7.67
C PHE A 281 3.06 -8.44 -8.50
N VAL A 282 2.26 -7.78 -9.34
CA VAL A 282 2.67 -6.60 -10.12
C VAL A 282 1.70 -5.46 -9.82
N PHE A 283 2.25 -4.33 -9.36
CA PHE A 283 1.48 -3.13 -9.12
C PHE A 283 1.95 -2.00 -10.04
N GLU A 284 1.04 -1.18 -10.51
CA GLU A 284 1.33 -0.05 -11.39
C GLU A 284 0.97 1.27 -10.70
N GLY A 285 1.94 2.15 -10.58
CA GLY A 285 1.75 3.56 -10.26
C GLY A 285 2.04 4.42 -11.48
N GLN A 286 1.78 5.73 -11.40
CA GLN A 286 2.13 6.62 -12.50
C GLN A 286 3.65 6.65 -12.70
N GLY A 287 4.11 6.08 -13.82
CA GLY A 287 5.51 6.09 -14.23
C GLY A 287 6.41 5.04 -13.56
N CYS A 288 5.87 4.15 -12.72
CA CYS A 288 6.63 3.02 -12.16
C CYS A 288 5.77 1.76 -12.04
N ARG A 289 6.40 0.60 -12.28
CA ARG A 289 5.86 -0.73 -11.97
C ARG A 289 6.63 -1.36 -10.81
N TYR A 290 5.89 -1.95 -9.89
CA TYR A 290 6.40 -2.60 -8.70
C TYR A 290 6.27 -4.09 -8.85
N TYR A 291 7.37 -4.82 -8.72
CA TYR A 291 7.40 -6.26 -8.83
C TYR A 291 7.76 -6.87 -7.50
N ALA A 292 6.98 -7.86 -7.06
CA ALA A 292 7.39 -8.73 -5.96
C ALA A 292 8.70 -9.43 -6.33
N VAL A 293 9.67 -9.36 -5.42
CA VAL A 293 10.96 -10.03 -5.54
C VAL A 293 10.81 -11.41 -4.89
N PRO A 294 11.20 -12.50 -5.59
CA PRO A 294 11.24 -13.83 -5.02
C PRO A 294 12.05 -13.85 -3.72
N ARG A 295 11.57 -14.63 -2.75
CA ARG A 295 12.26 -14.79 -1.48
C ARG A 295 13.59 -15.52 -1.65
N GLU A 296 13.57 -16.53 -2.50
CA GLU A 296 14.74 -17.35 -2.81
C GLU A 296 15.53 -16.68 -3.93
N ASN A 297 16.83 -16.51 -3.70
CA ASN A 297 17.76 -15.90 -4.65
C ASN A 297 17.29 -14.53 -5.20
N PRO A 298 16.96 -13.54 -4.34
CA PRO A 298 16.52 -12.21 -4.79
C PRO A 298 17.54 -11.51 -5.69
N GLN A 299 18.82 -11.91 -5.55
CA GLN A 299 19.94 -11.44 -6.36
C GLN A 299 19.82 -11.87 -7.82
N ASP A 300 19.12 -12.95 -8.16
CA ASP A 300 18.91 -13.36 -9.56
C ASP A 300 17.80 -12.54 -10.23
N PHE A 301 16.92 -11.93 -9.44
CA PHE A 301 15.79 -11.14 -9.90
C PHE A 301 16.11 -9.64 -10.03
N CYS A 302 16.78 -9.08 -9.02
CA CYS A 302 17.05 -7.65 -8.94
C CYS A 302 18.49 -7.36 -8.51
N GLU A 303 18.93 -6.14 -8.77
CA GLU A 303 20.24 -5.64 -8.36
C GLU A 303 20.17 -4.17 -7.95
N TYR A 304 21.17 -3.73 -7.19
CA TYR A 304 21.32 -2.33 -6.85
C TYR A 304 21.81 -1.53 -8.08
N ARG A 305 21.26 -0.33 -8.30
CA ARG A 305 21.53 0.49 -9.50
C ARG A 305 23.00 0.84 -9.69
N ASP A 306 23.72 0.99 -8.59
CA ASP A 306 25.15 1.24 -8.47
C ASP A 306 26.02 -0.03 -8.58
N GLY A 307 25.39 -1.20 -8.74
CA GLY A 307 26.06 -2.49 -8.92
C GLY A 307 26.74 -3.03 -7.65
N LEU A 308 26.71 -2.27 -6.57
CA LEU A 308 27.32 -2.63 -5.28
C LEU A 308 26.22 -2.99 -4.29
N GLU A 309 26.22 -4.25 -3.84
CA GLU A 309 25.33 -4.66 -2.75
C GLU A 309 25.75 -3.92 -1.47
N PRO A 310 24.85 -3.13 -0.83
CA PRO A 310 25.17 -2.46 0.41
C PRO A 310 25.43 -3.50 1.52
N SER A 311 26.08 -3.08 2.60
CA SER A 311 26.30 -3.96 3.77
C SER A 311 24.99 -4.50 4.35
N ASN A 312 23.93 -3.70 4.24
CA ASN A 312 22.57 -4.01 4.71
C ASN A 312 21.57 -3.89 3.54
N PRO A 313 21.52 -4.90 2.66
CA PRO A 313 20.50 -4.94 1.62
C PRO A 313 19.14 -5.25 2.25
N VAL A 314 18.07 -4.81 1.58
CA VAL A 314 16.69 -4.90 2.10
C VAL A 314 16.30 -6.33 2.49
N TRP A 315 16.68 -7.34 1.70
CA TRP A 315 16.37 -8.74 1.99
C TRP A 315 17.04 -9.26 3.27
N ARG A 316 18.25 -8.79 3.62
CA ARG A 316 18.90 -9.18 4.90
C ARG A 316 18.21 -8.55 6.10
N VAL A 317 17.81 -7.28 5.99
CA VAL A 317 17.07 -6.59 7.06
C VAL A 317 15.68 -7.22 7.23
N ASN A 318 14.98 -7.52 6.15
CA ASN A 318 13.71 -8.25 6.16
C ASN A 318 13.86 -9.63 6.83
N GLY A 319 14.88 -10.39 6.44
CA GLY A 319 15.19 -11.69 7.05
C GLY A 319 15.56 -11.60 8.54
N ALA A 320 16.17 -10.48 8.96
CA ALA A 320 16.36 -10.21 10.37
C ALA A 320 15.01 -9.97 11.05
N LEU A 321 14.13 -9.11 10.51
CA LEU A 321 12.84 -8.73 11.09
C LEU A 321 11.83 -9.88 11.23
N ASP A 322 11.74 -10.76 10.23
CA ASP A 322 10.85 -11.93 10.25
C ASP A 322 11.43 -13.14 11.00
N GLY A 323 12.68 -13.02 11.49
CA GLY A 323 13.34 -14.05 12.26
C GLY A 323 13.88 -15.21 11.42
N SER A 324 13.77 -15.18 10.09
CA SER A 324 14.33 -16.20 9.21
C SER A 324 15.86 -16.24 9.23
N ALA A 325 16.53 -15.13 9.55
CA ALA A 325 17.98 -15.09 9.77
C ALA A 325 18.45 -15.84 11.04
N ILE A 326 17.55 -16.11 11.99
CA ILE A 326 17.88 -16.82 13.26
C ILE A 326 17.82 -18.35 13.09
N MET A 327 17.20 -18.84 12.01
CA MET A 327 17.10 -20.28 11.72
C MET A 327 18.44 -20.95 11.37
N SER A 328 19.50 -20.17 11.11
CA SER A 328 20.87 -20.66 10.85
C SER A 328 21.73 -20.87 12.10
N GLY A 329 21.20 -20.70 13.31
CA GLY A 329 21.89 -21.09 14.54
C GLY A 329 21.51 -20.24 15.74
N VAL A 330 21.07 -20.91 16.81
CA VAL A 330 20.65 -20.37 18.11
C VAL A 330 19.18 -19.94 18.17
N CYS A 331 18.34 -20.94 18.48
CA CYS A 331 16.95 -20.77 18.90
C CYS A 331 16.91 -20.16 20.31
N LEU A 332 16.86 -18.83 20.44
CA LEU A 332 16.44 -18.20 21.70
C LEU A 332 14.90 -18.24 21.75
N ARG A 333 14.38 -19.27 22.43
CA ARG A 333 12.98 -19.33 22.87
C ARG A 333 12.68 -18.08 23.71
N TYR A 334 11.77 -17.24 23.25
CA TYR A 334 11.04 -16.29 24.08
C TYR A 334 9.59 -16.76 24.19
N PRO A 335 9.22 -17.59 25.18
CA PRO A 335 7.88 -18.18 25.28
C PRO A 335 6.81 -17.23 25.85
N HIS A 336 7.09 -15.94 26.02
CA HIS A 336 6.30 -15.09 26.92
C HIS A 336 5.63 -13.86 26.30
N LEU A 337 5.71 -13.63 24.98
CA LEU A 337 5.01 -12.49 24.38
C LEU A 337 3.86 -12.84 23.44
N TYR A 338 3.88 -13.98 22.75
CA TYR A 338 2.72 -14.40 21.94
C TYR A 338 2.66 -15.92 21.94
N GLY A 339 1.52 -16.47 22.38
CA GLY A 339 1.32 -17.90 22.53
C GLY A 339 1.67 -18.67 21.26
N GLU A 340 2.49 -19.71 21.41
CA GLU A 340 2.84 -20.69 20.38
C GLU A 340 1.56 -21.40 19.90
N ARG A 341 0.88 -20.79 18.93
CA ARG A 341 0.01 -21.48 17.98
C ARG A 341 0.46 -21.05 16.59
N SER A 342 1.30 -21.91 16.02
CA SER A 342 1.60 -22.10 14.59
C SER A 342 0.92 -21.06 13.68
N LEU A 343 1.58 -19.91 13.49
CA LEU A 343 1.27 -18.98 12.42
C LEU A 343 1.55 -19.71 11.10
N ARG A 344 0.60 -19.68 10.16
CA ARG A 344 0.77 -20.35 8.86
C ARG A 344 2.00 -19.81 8.12
N PRO A 345 2.63 -20.60 7.23
CA PRO A 345 3.97 -20.33 6.69
C PRO A 345 4.09 -19.18 5.69
N HIS A 346 3.04 -18.42 5.41
CA HIS A 346 3.07 -17.45 4.32
C HIS A 346 3.61 -16.09 4.78
N GLU A 347 4.82 -15.81 4.32
CA GLU A 347 5.41 -14.49 3.99
C GLU A 347 4.94 -13.33 4.87
N THR A 348 5.61 -13.14 6.01
CA THR A 348 5.26 -12.04 6.92
C THR A 348 5.78 -10.68 6.46
N ILE A 349 6.81 -10.65 5.59
CA ILE A 349 7.36 -9.46 4.95
C ILE A 349 8.05 -9.82 3.62
N GLY A 350 7.76 -9.07 2.57
CA GLY A 350 8.34 -9.23 1.23
C GLY A 350 9.09 -8.00 0.74
N THR A 351 9.75 -8.11 -0.41
CA THR A 351 10.46 -7.01 -1.07
C THR A 351 9.80 -6.66 -2.39
N LEU A 352 9.68 -5.37 -2.68
CA LEU A 352 9.23 -4.85 -3.98
C LEU A 352 10.37 -4.06 -4.64
N VAL A 353 10.55 -4.28 -5.93
CA VAL A 353 11.43 -3.46 -6.79
C VAL A 353 10.58 -2.54 -7.66
N CYS A 354 10.92 -1.25 -7.68
CA CYS A 354 10.27 -0.24 -8.53
C CYS A 354 11.11 -0.03 -9.80
N GLU A 355 10.52 -0.35 -10.95
CA GLU A 355 11.06 -0.09 -12.26
C GLU A 355 10.35 1.13 -12.86
N TYR A 356 11.11 2.19 -13.14
CA TYR A 356 10.59 3.39 -13.79
C TYR A 356 10.46 3.14 -15.29
N ASN A 357 9.36 3.61 -15.88
CA ASN A 357 9.09 3.48 -17.32
C ASN A 357 9.99 4.36 -18.19
#